data_AF-A0AAW7B7H9-F1
#
_entry.id   AF-A0AAW7B7H9-F1
#
_cell.length_a   1.000
_cell.length_b   1.000
_cell.length_c   1.000
_cell.angle_alpha   90.00
_cell.angle_beta   90.00
_cell.angle_gamma   90.00
#
_symmetry.space_group_name_H-M   'P 1'
#
loop_
_entity.id
_entity.type
_entity.pdbx_description
1 polymer ?
#
loop_
_entity_poly.entity_id
_entity_poly.type
_entity_poly.pdbx_seq_one_letter_code
_entity_poly.pdbx_strand_id
1 'polypeptide(L)'
;MTSITCAKAKAKAKRQWPLAFAALPVLTSFHTPLSLAATAAGDRDIYAETYQKVESIVKQQAQIVMFRGKDAGKEAAHVYIDGQLHSALMPGGYTVFCIPAGEHSVESYIGDAPLYTGKRNPQSYAKLDGGQTYVLEASLTGSTPIVHTGRDAEQSLEGVRQQIHVISRSGSVVPCLTDPSQRHAVQVRQE
;
A
#
# COMPACT_ATOMS: atom_id res chain seq x y z
N MET A 1 -29.39 -28.04 11.77
CA MET A 1 -28.54 -28.81 10.84
C MET A 1 -29.39 -29.12 9.63
N THR A 2 -29.24 -28.32 8.56
CA THR A 2 -30.08 -28.47 7.36
C THR A 2 -29.17 -28.26 6.16
N SER A 3 -28.84 -29.37 5.50
CA SER A 3 -27.88 -29.43 4.40
C SER A 3 -28.56 -29.06 3.08
N ILE A 4 -27.96 -28.12 2.34
CA ILE A 4 -28.38 -27.73 0.99
C ILE A 4 -27.48 -28.46 -0.01
N THR A 5 -28.04 -29.42 -0.75
CA THR A 5 -27.40 -30.06 -1.90
C THR A 5 -27.75 -29.32 -3.19
N CYS A 6 -26.73 -28.79 -3.89
CA CYS A 6 -26.87 -28.15 -5.20
C CYS A 6 -26.33 -29.08 -6.29
N ALA A 7 -27.16 -29.37 -7.30
CA ALA A 7 -26.89 -30.33 -8.38
C ALA A 7 -25.96 -29.74 -9.46
N LYS A 8 -24.96 -30.53 -9.88
CA LYS A 8 -24.06 -30.22 -11.01
C LYS A 8 -24.69 -30.64 -12.34
N ALA A 9 -24.91 -29.68 -13.23
CA ALA A 9 -25.25 -29.93 -14.63
C ALA A 9 -24.01 -30.40 -15.43
N LYS A 10 -24.19 -31.45 -16.23
CA LYS A 10 -23.18 -32.00 -17.15
C LYS A 10 -23.37 -31.38 -18.54
N ALA A 11 -22.32 -30.78 -19.10
CA ALA A 11 -22.25 -30.46 -20.53
C ALA A 11 -21.26 -31.41 -21.20
N LYS A 12 -21.75 -32.19 -22.17
CA LYS A 12 -21.01 -33.12 -23.03
C LYS A 12 -20.85 -32.44 -24.39
N ALA A 13 -19.63 -32.23 -24.87
CA ALA A 13 -19.40 -31.91 -26.27
C ALA A 13 -18.20 -32.71 -26.79
N LYS A 14 -18.50 -33.77 -27.53
CA LYS A 14 -17.56 -34.53 -28.36
C LYS A 14 -17.49 -33.84 -29.72
N ARG A 15 -16.29 -33.56 -30.23
CA ARG A 15 -16.03 -33.44 -31.67
C ARG A 15 -14.64 -33.96 -31.99
N GLN A 16 -14.63 -35.18 -32.51
CA GLN A 16 -13.54 -35.75 -33.30
C GLN A 16 -13.43 -35.00 -34.63
N TRP A 17 -12.23 -34.93 -35.23
CA TRP A 17 -12.04 -34.86 -36.68
C TRP A 17 -10.67 -35.45 -37.07
N PRO A 18 -10.54 -36.02 -38.28
CA PRO A 18 -9.58 -37.08 -38.60
C PRO A 18 -8.23 -36.58 -39.10
N LEU A 19 -7.25 -37.47 -39.00
CA LEU A 19 -5.92 -37.40 -39.60
C LEU A 19 -6.01 -37.49 -41.14
N ALA A 20 -5.31 -36.59 -41.84
CA ALA A 20 -4.86 -36.82 -43.20
C ALA A 20 -3.46 -36.21 -43.38
N PHE A 21 -2.53 -37.07 -43.77
CA PHE A 21 -1.15 -36.77 -44.15
C PHE A 21 -1.10 -36.10 -45.53
N ALA A 22 -0.18 -35.13 -45.73
CA ALA A 22 0.69 -35.07 -46.91
C ALA A 22 1.66 -33.87 -46.91
N ALA A 23 2.89 -34.17 -47.32
CA ALA A 23 3.87 -33.32 -48.02
C ALA A 23 4.70 -32.27 -47.23
N LEU A 24 6.00 -32.55 -47.16
CA LEU A 24 7.10 -31.68 -46.75
C LEU A 24 7.30 -30.50 -47.72
N PRO A 25 7.71 -29.34 -47.17
CA PRO A 25 8.81 -28.60 -47.73
C PRO A 25 9.94 -28.37 -46.71
N VAL A 26 11.16 -28.40 -47.22
CA VAL A 26 12.43 -28.09 -46.54
C VAL A 26 12.33 -26.74 -45.84
N LEU A 27 12.42 -26.73 -44.52
CA LEU A 27 12.53 -25.52 -43.71
C LEU A 27 13.86 -25.54 -42.97
N THR A 28 14.70 -24.57 -43.32
CA THR A 28 15.98 -24.26 -42.68
C THR A 28 15.77 -24.03 -41.19
N SER A 29 16.48 -24.81 -40.37
CA SER A 29 16.39 -24.75 -38.92
C SER A 29 17.09 -23.49 -38.38
N PHE A 30 16.38 -22.35 -38.36
CA PHE A 30 16.76 -21.23 -37.51
C PHE A 30 16.46 -21.62 -36.06
N HIS A 31 17.49 -22.09 -35.35
CA HIS A 31 17.44 -22.23 -33.90
C HIS A 31 17.45 -20.82 -33.30
N THR A 32 16.28 -20.25 -33.07
CA THR A 32 16.12 -19.13 -32.15
C THR A 32 16.38 -19.67 -30.74
N PRO A 33 17.40 -19.20 -30.02
CA PRO A 33 17.55 -19.56 -28.62
C PRO A 33 16.32 -19.01 -27.89
N LEU A 34 15.54 -19.94 -27.32
CA LEU A 34 14.45 -19.61 -26.42
C LEU A 34 15.08 -19.06 -25.14
N SER A 35 15.32 -17.75 -25.11
CA SER A 35 15.69 -17.06 -23.88
C SER A 35 14.53 -17.20 -22.90
N LEU A 36 14.67 -18.13 -21.95
CA LEU A 36 13.90 -18.10 -20.72
C LEU A 36 14.30 -16.81 -19.99
N ALA A 37 13.54 -15.75 -20.22
CA ALA A 37 13.50 -14.64 -19.28
C ALA A 37 12.87 -15.20 -18.00
N ALA A 38 13.72 -15.64 -17.08
CA ALA A 38 13.31 -15.86 -15.71
C ALA A 38 12.84 -14.51 -15.18
N THR A 39 11.52 -14.28 -15.15
CA THR A 39 10.95 -13.20 -14.37
C THR A 39 11.36 -13.44 -12.93
N ALA A 40 12.32 -12.67 -12.44
CA ALA A 40 12.65 -12.64 -11.03
C ALA A 40 11.35 -12.34 -10.27
N ALA A 41 10.83 -13.35 -9.57
CA ALA A 41 9.83 -13.17 -8.53
C ALA A 41 10.54 -12.53 -7.32
N GLY A 42 10.94 -11.27 -7.48
CA GLY A 42 11.58 -10.46 -6.45
C GLY A 42 10.66 -9.30 -6.09
N ASP A 43 10.31 -9.18 -4.80
CA ASP A 43 9.81 -7.95 -4.17
C ASP A 43 8.45 -7.38 -4.65
N ARG A 44 7.72 -8.09 -5.52
CA ARG A 44 6.43 -7.64 -6.07
C ARG A 44 5.22 -7.90 -5.17
N ASP A 45 5.36 -8.72 -4.13
CA ASP A 45 4.22 -9.24 -3.36
C ASP A 45 3.85 -8.36 -2.16
N ILE A 46 4.78 -7.54 -1.66
CA ILE A 46 4.53 -6.70 -0.47
C ILE A 46 4.11 -5.26 -0.82
N TYR A 47 4.37 -4.83 -2.06
CA TYR A 47 4.15 -3.47 -2.54
C TYR A 47 3.16 -3.40 -3.70
N ALA A 48 2.26 -2.42 -3.66
CA ALA A 48 1.38 -2.05 -4.76
C ALA A 48 1.93 -0.85 -5.54
N GLU A 49 1.09 0.15 -5.80
CA GLU A 49 1.37 1.29 -6.67
C GLU A 49 2.39 2.26 -6.08
N THR A 50 3.06 3.03 -6.95
CA THR A 50 3.87 4.18 -6.54
C THR A 50 2.97 5.29 -6.01
N TYR A 51 3.44 6.04 -5.01
CA TYR A 51 2.68 7.13 -4.40
C TYR A 51 2.12 8.09 -5.46
N GLN A 52 0.82 8.37 -5.31
CA GLN A 52 0.11 9.42 -6.02
C GLN A 52 -0.46 10.38 -4.98
N LYS A 53 -0.51 11.67 -5.33
CA LYS A 53 -1.06 12.68 -4.44
C LYS A 53 -2.50 12.34 -4.08
N VAL A 54 -2.75 12.30 -2.78
CA VAL A 54 -4.05 11.97 -2.19
C VAL A 54 -5.02 13.15 -2.30
N GLU A 55 -6.32 12.84 -2.44
CA GLU A 55 -7.38 13.84 -2.44
C GLU A 55 -7.52 14.50 -1.06
N SER A 56 -7.96 15.77 -1.05
CA SER A 56 -8.32 16.46 0.18
C SER A 56 -9.47 15.76 0.90
N ILE A 57 -9.41 15.76 2.23
CA ILE A 57 -10.37 15.09 3.11
C ILE A 57 -11.23 16.08 3.88
N VAL A 58 -12.35 15.59 4.42
CA VAL A 58 -13.29 16.40 5.21
C VAL A 58 -12.67 16.93 6.52
N LYS A 59 -13.20 18.04 7.02
CA LYS A 59 -12.73 18.73 8.25
C LYS A 59 -12.85 17.92 9.54
N GLN A 60 -13.54 16.78 9.53
CA GLN A 60 -13.68 15.91 10.70
C GLN A 60 -12.54 14.88 10.80
N GLN A 61 -11.72 14.75 9.75
CA GLN A 61 -10.64 13.77 9.69
C GLN A 61 -9.30 14.47 9.48
N ALA A 62 -8.23 13.82 9.88
CA ALA A 62 -6.87 14.10 9.42
C ALA A 62 -6.41 12.92 8.55
N GLN A 63 -5.68 13.20 7.48
CA GLN A 63 -5.10 12.19 6.59
C GLN A 63 -3.60 12.13 6.83
N ILE A 64 -3.06 10.92 6.91
CA ILE A 64 -1.64 10.69 7.15
C ILE A 64 -1.10 9.87 6.00
N VAL A 65 -0.02 10.36 5.39
CA VAL A 65 0.85 9.63 4.48
C VAL A 65 2.11 9.30 5.27
N MET A 66 2.15 8.09 5.84
CA MET A 66 3.30 7.61 6.60
C MET A 66 4.19 6.78 5.67
N PHE A 67 5.46 7.13 5.55
CA PHE A 67 6.42 6.42 4.70
C PHE A 67 7.70 6.08 5.46
N ARG A 68 8.53 5.26 4.84
CA ARG A 68 9.91 5.07 5.25
C ARG A 68 10.82 5.32 4.05
N GLY A 69 11.89 6.09 4.26
CA GLY A 69 12.90 6.33 3.26
C GLY A 69 13.50 5.07 2.64
N LYS A 70 14.14 5.25 1.48
CA LYS A 70 14.86 4.19 0.77
C LYS A 70 16.25 4.04 1.40
N ASP A 71 16.33 3.26 2.46
CA ASP A 71 17.58 2.91 3.13
C ASP A 71 18.01 1.45 2.85
N ALA A 72 19.23 1.09 3.25
CA ALA A 72 19.78 -0.26 3.09
C ALA A 72 19.38 -1.23 4.23
N GLY A 73 18.51 -0.79 5.14
CA GLY A 73 18.00 -1.59 6.24
C GLY A 73 17.09 -2.72 5.78
N LYS A 74 16.88 -3.70 6.67
CA LYS A 74 16.10 -4.91 6.37
C LYS A 74 14.90 -5.10 7.29
N GLU A 75 14.92 -4.44 8.44
CA GLU A 75 13.86 -4.53 9.45
C GLU A 75 12.74 -3.56 9.13
N ALA A 76 11.47 -3.95 9.21
CA ALA A 76 10.34 -3.06 8.96
C ALA A 76 10.18 -1.97 10.06
N ALA A 77 9.65 -0.82 9.67
CA ALA A 77 9.14 0.19 10.59
C ALA A 77 7.69 -0.15 10.95
N HIS A 78 7.46 -0.63 12.17
CA HIS A 78 6.12 -0.92 12.67
C HIS A 78 5.44 0.38 13.10
N VAL A 79 4.36 0.73 12.40
CA VAL A 79 3.60 1.96 12.62
C VAL A 79 2.48 1.67 13.61
N TYR A 80 2.39 2.49 14.66
CA TYR A 80 1.37 2.41 15.70
C TYR A 80 0.55 3.70 15.74
N ILE A 81 -0.76 3.55 15.83
CA ILE A 81 -1.73 4.62 16.00
C ILE A 81 -2.51 4.34 17.27
N ASP A 82 -2.39 5.22 18.27
CA ASP A 82 -3.01 5.04 19.60
C ASP A 82 -2.66 3.69 20.24
N GLY A 83 -1.36 3.35 20.18
CA GLY A 83 -0.81 2.10 20.72
C GLY A 83 -1.25 0.84 19.98
N GLN A 84 -1.84 0.96 18.79
CA GLN A 84 -2.34 -0.18 18.00
C GLN A 84 -1.64 -0.26 16.64
N LEU A 85 -1.28 -1.48 16.24
CA LEU A 85 -0.55 -1.72 14.99
C LEU A 85 -1.39 -1.31 13.79
N HIS A 86 -0.84 -0.44 12.94
CA HIS A 86 -1.46 -0.03 11.69
C HIS A 86 -0.78 -0.66 10.47
N SER A 87 0.56 -0.57 10.38
CA SER A 87 1.30 -1.09 9.23
C SER A 87 2.73 -1.49 9.62
N ALA A 88 3.45 -2.14 8.70
CA ALA A 88 4.88 -2.44 8.82
C ALA A 88 5.57 -2.02 7.52
N LEU A 89 6.27 -0.87 7.54
CA LEU A 89 6.86 -0.26 6.34
C LEU A 89 8.30 -0.76 6.13
N MET A 90 8.48 -1.52 5.06
CA MET A 90 9.81 -1.84 4.53
C MET A 90 10.45 -0.59 3.89
N PRO A 91 11.79 -0.55 3.68
CA PRO A 91 12.43 0.60 3.06
C PRO A 91 11.81 0.96 1.71
N GLY A 92 11.45 2.23 1.52
CA GLY A 92 10.72 2.70 0.33
C GLY A 92 9.22 2.40 0.33
N GLY A 93 8.66 1.89 1.43
CA GLY A 93 7.23 1.64 1.61
C GLY A 93 6.48 2.84 2.17
N TYR A 94 5.20 2.99 1.80
CA TYR A 94 4.27 3.93 2.43
C TYR A 94 2.90 3.34 2.74
N THR A 95 2.16 3.97 3.63
CA THR A 95 0.73 3.72 3.90
C THR A 95 -0.01 5.06 3.98
N VAL A 96 -1.29 5.06 3.59
CA VAL A 96 -2.18 6.21 3.71
C VAL A 96 -3.40 5.79 4.51
N PHE A 97 -3.76 6.61 5.50
CA PHE A 97 -4.92 6.36 6.34
C PHE A 97 -5.52 7.66 6.87
N CYS A 98 -6.75 7.59 7.34
CA CYS A 98 -7.43 8.70 7.99
C CYS A 98 -7.79 8.34 9.42
N ILE A 99 -7.76 9.34 10.29
CA ILE A 99 -8.20 9.29 11.69
C ILE A 99 -9.06 10.50 11.99
N PRO A 100 -9.92 10.48 13.02
CA PRO A 100 -10.60 11.68 13.49
C PRO A 100 -9.62 12.82 13.75
N ALA A 101 -10.06 14.06 13.53
CA ALA A 101 -9.26 15.22 13.96
C ALA A 101 -9.19 15.26 15.49
N GLY A 102 -8.03 15.61 16.05
CA GLY A 102 -7.82 15.58 17.50
C GLY A 102 -6.41 15.20 17.91
N GLU A 103 -6.23 14.93 19.20
CA GLU A 103 -4.97 14.44 19.73
C GLU A 103 -4.87 12.92 19.53
N HIS A 104 -3.80 12.49 18.87
CA HIS A 104 -3.51 11.08 18.59
C HIS A 104 -2.02 10.82 18.77
N SER A 105 -1.68 9.58 19.13
CA SER A 105 -0.29 9.12 19.03
C SER A 105 -0.06 8.48 17.67
N VAL A 106 1.03 8.90 17.02
CA VAL A 106 1.49 8.36 15.74
C VAL A 106 2.97 8.07 15.89
N GLU A 107 3.32 6.80 15.94
CA GLU A 107 4.68 6.35 16.26
C GLU A 107 5.15 5.26 15.29
N SER A 108 6.46 5.12 15.15
CA SER A 108 7.07 4.04 14.37
C SER A 108 8.29 3.46 15.06
N TYR A 109 8.47 2.14 15.00
CA TYR A 109 9.65 1.47 15.56
C TYR A 109 10.27 0.50 14.56
N ILE A 110 11.56 0.66 14.28
CA ILE A 110 12.31 -0.25 13.42
C ILE A 110 12.53 -1.59 14.15
N GLY A 111 12.18 -2.70 13.50
CA GLY A 111 12.53 -4.04 13.99
C GLY A 111 11.86 -4.45 15.31
N ASP A 112 10.71 -3.87 15.66
CA ASP A 112 10.00 -4.15 16.91
C ASP A 112 9.36 -5.56 16.97
N ALA A 113 9.47 -6.36 15.91
CA ALA A 113 9.07 -7.76 15.91
C ALA A 113 10.09 -8.64 16.68
N PRO A 114 9.68 -9.78 17.26
CA PRO A 114 8.31 -10.30 17.34
C PRO A 114 7.54 -9.83 18.58
N LEU A 115 8.17 -9.04 19.47
CA LEU A 115 7.60 -8.70 20.78
C LEU A 115 6.64 -7.51 20.74
N TYR A 116 6.75 -6.65 19.73
CA TYR A 116 5.95 -5.46 19.50
C TYR A 116 5.84 -4.60 20.75
N THR A 117 6.98 -4.24 21.31
CA THR A 117 7.08 -3.51 22.58
C THR A 117 6.84 -2.02 22.41
N GLY A 118 7.13 -1.45 21.22
CA GLY A 118 6.97 -0.03 20.94
C GLY A 118 5.53 0.47 21.09
N LYS A 119 4.54 -0.40 20.90
CA LYS A 119 3.13 -0.06 21.12
C LYS A 119 2.76 0.17 22.59
N ARG A 120 3.64 -0.22 23.53
CA ARG A 120 3.38 -0.12 24.98
C ARG A 120 3.71 1.29 25.43
N ASN A 121 2.73 1.98 26.02
CA ASN A 121 2.84 3.35 26.51
C ASN A 121 3.31 4.33 25.43
N PRO A 122 2.43 4.75 24.51
CA PRO A 122 2.78 5.74 23.49
C PRO A 122 3.37 7.00 24.12
N GLN A 123 4.44 7.53 23.54
CA GLN A 123 5.19 8.67 24.09
C GLN A 123 5.09 9.92 23.21
N SER A 124 4.80 9.75 21.93
CA SER A 124 4.66 10.85 20.97
C SER A 124 3.20 11.09 20.61
N TYR A 125 2.70 12.29 20.93
CA TYR A 125 1.34 12.73 20.62
C TYR A 125 1.39 14.00 19.77
N ALA A 126 0.46 14.09 18.82
CA ALA A 126 0.25 15.26 18.01
C ALA A 126 -1.23 15.62 17.97
N LYS A 127 -1.50 16.93 17.97
CA LYS A 127 -2.82 17.45 17.63
C LYS A 127 -2.91 17.56 16.11
N LEU A 128 -3.78 16.76 15.52
CA LEU A 128 -3.99 16.68 14.08
C LEU A 128 -5.25 17.44 13.70
N ASP A 129 -5.05 18.49 12.91
CA ASP A 129 -6.11 19.37 12.46
C ASP A 129 -6.93 18.72 11.35
N GLY A 130 -8.23 19.00 11.40
CA GLY A 130 -9.18 18.47 10.45
C GLY A 130 -9.02 19.03 9.04
N GLY A 131 -9.21 18.18 8.02
CA GLY A 131 -9.08 18.52 6.61
C GLY A 131 -7.64 18.65 6.14
N GLN A 132 -6.67 18.29 6.98
CA GLN A 132 -5.24 18.36 6.66
C GLN A 132 -4.67 16.99 6.31
N THR A 133 -3.62 17.02 5.48
CA THR A 133 -2.81 15.86 5.12
C THR A 133 -1.40 16.05 5.70
N TYR A 134 -0.96 15.09 6.51
CA TYR A 134 0.36 15.07 7.14
C TYR A 134 1.24 14.04 6.44
N VAL A 135 2.44 14.46 6.01
CA VAL A 135 3.45 13.56 5.43
C VAL A 135 4.51 13.30 6.49
N LEU A 136 4.61 12.04 6.90
CA LEU A 136 5.41 11.61 8.04
C LEU A 136 6.38 10.51 7.62
N GLU A 137 7.65 10.64 7.97
CA GLU A 137 8.66 9.60 7.78
C GLU A 137 8.89 8.83 9.08
N ALA A 138 8.94 7.51 8.98
CA ALA A 138 9.36 6.64 10.07
C ALA A 138 10.79 6.98 10.51
N SER A 139 10.97 7.32 11.78
CA SER A 139 12.30 7.57 12.33
C SER A 139 13.10 6.27 12.44
N LEU A 140 14.39 6.34 12.08
CA LEU A 140 15.31 5.21 12.19
C LEU A 140 15.87 5.02 13.60
N THR A 141 15.79 6.04 14.46
CA THR A 141 16.46 6.06 15.78
C THR A 141 15.52 6.33 16.95
N GLY A 142 14.26 6.66 16.70
CA GLY A 142 13.27 6.96 17.75
C GLY A 142 11.84 6.62 17.31
N SER A 143 10.87 6.88 18.20
CA SER A 143 9.46 6.58 17.93
C SER A 143 8.72 7.68 17.17
N THR A 144 9.11 8.94 17.40
CA THR A 144 8.47 10.11 16.79
C THR A 144 8.82 10.21 15.30
N PRO A 145 7.81 10.22 14.41
CA PRO A 145 8.01 10.44 12.98
C PRO A 145 8.62 11.81 12.66
N ILE A 146 9.34 11.89 11.55
CA ILE A 146 9.85 13.15 10.99
C ILE A 146 8.75 13.77 10.12
N VAL A 147 8.47 15.06 10.30
CA VAL A 147 7.42 15.76 9.56
C VAL A 147 8.00 16.42 8.31
N HIS A 148 7.42 16.12 7.15
CA HIS A 148 7.76 16.76 5.88
C HIS A 148 6.67 17.73 5.44
N THR A 149 7.06 18.85 4.81
CA THR A 149 6.11 19.87 4.34
C THR A 149 6.48 20.43 2.97
N GLY A 150 5.50 20.95 2.23
CA GLY A 150 5.71 21.62 0.95
C GLY A 150 6.46 20.75 -0.06
N ARG A 151 7.49 21.32 -0.69
CA ARG A 151 8.30 20.65 -1.72
C ARG A 151 9.06 19.43 -1.18
N ASP A 152 9.54 19.52 0.06
CA ASP A 152 10.28 18.42 0.71
C ASP A 152 9.40 17.17 0.86
N ALA A 153 8.11 17.35 1.22
CA ALA A 153 7.15 16.25 1.27
C ALA A 153 6.95 15.58 -0.09
N GLU A 154 6.84 16.36 -1.17
CA GLU A 154 6.65 15.82 -2.52
C GLU A 154 7.89 15.04 -2.99
N GLN A 155 9.10 15.54 -2.68
CA GLN A 155 10.36 14.89 -3.05
C GLN A 155 10.61 13.61 -2.24
N SER A 156 10.32 13.62 -0.94
CA SER A 156 10.52 12.44 -0.07
C SER A 156 9.61 11.26 -0.43
N LEU A 157 8.46 11.53 -1.06
CA LEU A 157 7.53 10.51 -1.55
C LEU A 157 7.85 10.05 -2.99
N GLU A 158 8.92 10.52 -3.61
CA GLU A 158 9.22 10.15 -4.98
C GLU A 158 9.62 8.67 -5.09
N GLY A 159 8.79 7.91 -5.81
CA GLY A 159 9.01 6.49 -6.08
C GLY A 159 8.91 5.59 -4.85
N VAL A 160 8.30 6.05 -3.74
CA VAL A 160 7.89 5.14 -2.65
C VAL A 160 6.65 4.36 -3.08
N ARG A 161 6.51 3.11 -2.62
CA ARG A 161 5.47 2.19 -3.06
C ARG A 161 4.55 1.76 -1.91
N GLN A 162 3.28 1.57 -2.22
CA GLN A 162 2.27 1.32 -1.19
C GLN A 162 2.51 -0.04 -0.54
N GLN A 163 2.62 -0.07 0.78
CA GLN A 163 2.75 -1.30 1.55
C GLN A 163 1.36 -1.90 1.83
N ILE A 164 1.13 -3.15 1.41
CA ILE A 164 -0.20 -3.78 1.45
C ILE A 164 -0.29 -5.08 2.30
N HIS A 165 0.81 -5.54 2.88
CA HIS A 165 0.85 -6.86 3.53
C HIS A 165 0.32 -6.87 4.98
N VAL A 166 0.20 -5.71 5.64
CA VAL A 166 -0.34 -5.61 7.01
C VAL A 166 -1.77 -5.11 6.99
N ILE A 167 -2.63 -5.84 7.69
CA ILE A 167 -3.99 -5.39 8.00
C ILE A 167 -3.94 -4.55 9.27
N SER A 168 -4.46 -3.32 9.19
CA SER A 168 -4.54 -2.43 10.35
C SER A 168 -5.42 -3.04 11.46
N ARG A 169 -4.97 -2.91 12.69
CA ARG A 169 -5.70 -3.28 13.92
C ARG A 169 -6.04 -2.07 14.77
N SER A 170 -5.76 -0.86 14.31
CA SER A 170 -6.04 0.36 15.06
C SER A 170 -7.50 0.74 14.92
N GLY A 171 -8.20 0.83 16.06
CA GLY A 171 -9.58 1.30 16.11
C GLY A 171 -9.76 2.79 15.79
N SER A 172 -8.68 3.58 15.81
CA SER A 172 -8.72 5.01 15.46
C SER A 172 -8.70 5.24 13.95
N VAL A 173 -8.25 4.24 13.18
CA VAL A 173 -8.18 4.32 11.71
C VAL A 173 -9.57 4.12 11.14
N VAL A 174 -10.03 5.14 10.41
CA VAL A 174 -11.36 5.20 9.80
C VAL A 174 -11.26 5.29 8.27
N PRO A 175 -12.33 4.94 7.54
CA PRO A 175 -12.38 5.19 6.10
C PRO A 175 -12.17 6.68 5.79
N CYS A 176 -11.29 6.97 4.83
CA CYS A 176 -11.07 8.34 4.36
C CYS A 176 -12.29 8.88 3.62
N LEU A 177 -12.78 10.04 4.04
CA LEU A 177 -13.88 10.75 3.40
C LEU A 177 -13.32 11.96 2.65
N THR A 178 -13.43 11.93 1.32
CA THR A 178 -12.98 13.02 0.44
C THR A 178 -13.86 14.26 0.60
N ASP A 179 -13.26 15.45 0.59
CA ASP A 179 -14.02 16.72 0.60
C ASP A 179 -14.54 17.05 -0.82
N PRO A 180 -15.86 17.00 -1.06
CA PRO A 180 -16.43 17.28 -2.38
C PRO A 180 -16.35 18.77 -2.78
N SER A 181 -16.13 19.69 -1.83
CA SER A 181 -16.05 21.13 -2.14
C SER A 181 -14.82 21.48 -2.98
N GLN A 182 -13.73 20.71 -2.86
CA GLN A 182 -12.50 20.93 -3.62
C GLN A 182 -12.59 20.42 -5.07
N ARG A 183 -13.48 19.46 -5.37
CA ARG A 183 -13.74 19.01 -6.75
C ARG A 183 -14.30 20.14 -7.62
N HIS A 184 -15.09 21.03 -7.03
CA HIS A 184 -15.68 22.16 -7.75
C HIS A 184 -14.70 23.34 -7.93
N ALA A 185 -13.79 23.56 -6.97
CA ALA A 185 -12.81 24.65 -7.04
C ALA A 185 -11.76 24.46 -8.16
N VAL A 186 -11.41 23.21 -8.49
CA VAL A 186 -10.50 22.90 -9.60
C VAL A 186 -11.12 23.24 -10.96
N GLN A 187 -12.44 23.11 -11.10
CA GLN A 187 -13.13 23.32 -12.39
C GLN A 187 -13.40 24.80 -12.69
N VAL A 188 -13.50 25.66 -11.67
CA VAL A 188 -13.75 27.10 -11.84
C VAL A 188 -12.48 27.90 -12.20
N ARG A 189 -11.29 27.29 -12.09
CA ARG A 189 -10.00 27.97 -12.33
C ARG A 189 -9.44 27.80 -13.75
N GLN A 190 -10.20 27.18 -14.65
CA GLN A 190 -9.78 26.87 -16.03
C GLN A 190 -10.47 27.73 -17.10
N GLU A 191 -11.12 28.84 -16.71
CA GLU A 191 -11.70 29.83 -17.64
C GLU A 191 -10.97 31.18 -17.60
#